data_AF-A0A819LUV3-F1
#
_entry.id   AF-A0A819LUV3-F1
#
_cell.length_a   1.000
_cell.length_b   1.000
_cell.length_c   1.000
_cell.angle_alpha   90.00
_cell.angle_beta   90.00
_cell.angle_gamma   90.00
#
_symmetry.space_group_name_H-M   'P 1'
#
loop_
_entity.id
_entity.type
_entity.pdbx_description
1 polymer ?
#
loop_
_entity_poly.entity_id
_entity_poly.type
_entity_poly.pdbx_seq_one_letter_code
_entity_poly.pdbx_strand_id
1 'polypeptide(L)'
;MAYFNLAINPKNAIKSKSSGGKSPIDLTDFHPSNDKAIGDDWDVQPGDVIAWSDYRADKTYFVDEQRHLLKNQDTSGSGYLTIPLSITRLFPSALKHYASLLGSQSNLVAEIELGPTDGIFVEKFGSPLPETIRNRNDISYMYNPEEGTFYVTVGKNEAHEFPLDGTKTKDIVDYVEVANEKKAAFIVTFNIQGEETYKKWPGRLNSNLLPAGWSCEQHGSLSGGSHSSKGAWKLQGPEKSKEAALEIAKKYYDGFGVNIN
;
A
#
# COMPACT_ATOMS: atom_id res chain seq x y z
N MET A 1 -35.26 -6.71 -5.26
CA MET A 1 -33.80 -6.64 -5.04
C MET A 1 -33.40 -5.20 -5.24
N ALA A 2 -32.82 -4.57 -4.22
CA ALA A 2 -32.48 -3.15 -4.23
C ALA A 2 -31.20 -2.93 -5.03
N TYR A 3 -31.25 -2.02 -6.01
CA TYR A 3 -30.09 -1.52 -6.72
C TYR A 3 -29.32 -0.58 -5.78
N PHE A 4 -28.07 -0.92 -5.45
CA PHE A 4 -27.19 -0.04 -4.69
C PHE A 4 -26.53 0.93 -5.67
N ASN A 5 -26.91 2.21 -5.61
CA ASN A 5 -26.32 3.28 -6.39
C ASN A 5 -24.92 3.62 -5.85
N LEU A 6 -23.87 3.33 -6.61
CA LEU A 6 -22.57 3.96 -6.45
C LEU A 6 -22.55 5.26 -7.29
N ALA A 7 -23.01 6.34 -6.66
CA ALA A 7 -22.71 7.71 -7.05
C ALA A 7 -22.03 8.33 -5.84
N ILE A 8 -20.72 8.56 -5.87
CA ILE A 8 -20.03 9.08 -4.68
C ILE A 8 -19.36 10.42 -4.96
N ASN A 9 -20.22 11.34 -5.41
CA ASN A 9 -20.32 12.66 -4.80
C ASN A 9 -21.76 12.76 -4.25
N PRO A 10 -21.98 12.92 -2.93
CA PRO A 10 -23.33 12.98 -2.36
C PRO A 10 -24.16 14.19 -2.86
N LYS A 11 -23.60 15.07 -3.71
CA LYS A 11 -24.34 16.14 -4.40
C LYS A 11 -24.72 15.84 -5.85
N ASN A 12 -24.06 14.91 -6.53
CA ASN A 12 -24.24 14.66 -7.97
C ASN A 12 -24.53 13.17 -8.25
N ALA A 13 -25.58 12.63 -7.62
CA ALA A 13 -26.28 11.51 -8.26
C ALA A 13 -26.76 12.00 -9.63
N ILE A 14 -26.26 11.37 -10.71
CA ILE A 14 -26.50 11.72 -12.11
C ILE A 14 -27.91 12.28 -12.29
N LYS A 15 -28.04 13.61 -12.29
CA LYS A 15 -29.22 14.30 -12.80
C LYS A 15 -28.89 14.60 -14.24
N SER A 16 -29.35 13.75 -15.15
CA SER A 16 -29.45 14.16 -16.55
C SER A 16 -30.19 15.49 -16.56
N LYS A 17 -29.61 16.56 -17.12
CA LYS A 17 -30.33 17.82 -17.35
C LYS A 17 -31.44 17.53 -18.36
N SER A 18 -32.61 17.12 -17.88
CA SER A 18 -33.80 16.92 -18.70
C SER A 18 -34.51 18.25 -18.90
N SER A 19 -33.93 19.12 -19.72
CA SER A 19 -34.74 20.05 -20.52
C SER A 19 -34.97 19.39 -21.89
N GLY A 20 -35.88 18.41 -21.94
CA GLY A 20 -36.28 17.73 -23.17
C GLY A 20 -36.14 16.22 -23.06
N GLY A 21 -37.28 15.53 -22.99
CA GLY A 21 -37.40 14.08 -22.78
C GLY A 21 -36.52 13.22 -23.67
N LYS A 22 -35.43 12.71 -23.09
CA LYS A 22 -34.82 11.43 -23.47
C LYS A 22 -34.76 10.56 -22.22
N SER A 23 -35.14 9.29 -22.40
CA SER A 23 -35.18 8.28 -21.35
C SER A 23 -33.83 8.19 -20.60
N PRO A 24 -33.83 7.79 -19.31
CA PRO A 24 -32.59 7.45 -18.62
C PRO A 24 -31.80 6.48 -19.49
N ILE A 25 -30.51 6.76 -19.66
CA ILE A 25 -29.61 5.93 -20.47
C ILE A 25 -29.69 4.50 -19.92
N ASP A 26 -30.07 3.55 -20.75
CA ASP A 26 -30.00 2.14 -20.40
C ASP A 26 -28.53 1.73 -20.41
N LEU A 27 -27.96 1.60 -19.21
CA LEU A 27 -26.54 1.31 -19.00
C LEU A 27 -26.25 -0.20 -19.01
N THR A 28 -27.25 -1.05 -19.25
CA THR A 28 -27.06 -2.50 -19.30
C THR A 28 -26.22 -2.98 -20.50
N ASP A 29 -26.18 -2.18 -21.58
CA ASP A 29 -25.38 -2.42 -22.79
C ASP A 29 -24.11 -1.53 -22.87
N PHE A 30 -23.79 -0.77 -21.82
CA PHE A 30 -22.62 0.10 -21.82
C PHE A 30 -21.35 -0.69 -21.52
N HIS A 31 -20.67 -1.11 -22.59
CA HIS A 31 -19.27 -1.54 -22.56
C HIS A 31 -18.39 -0.37 -22.98
N PRO A 32 -17.88 0.47 -22.05
CA PRO A 32 -16.91 1.47 -22.46
C PRO A 32 -15.66 0.71 -22.91
N SER A 33 -15.35 0.81 -24.20
CA SER A 33 -13.95 0.67 -24.60
C SER A 33 -13.18 1.73 -23.82
N ASN A 34 -12.05 1.36 -23.21
CA ASN A 34 -11.04 2.31 -22.79
C ASN A 34 -10.88 3.32 -23.94
N ASP A 35 -10.87 4.62 -23.65
CA ASP A 35 -10.68 5.73 -24.61
C ASP A 35 -11.95 6.43 -25.14
N LYS A 36 -13.17 6.08 -24.71
CA LYS A 36 -14.35 6.90 -25.07
C LYS A 36 -14.49 8.08 -24.09
N ALA A 37 -14.42 9.30 -24.62
CA ALA A 37 -14.77 10.51 -23.88
C ALA A 37 -16.21 10.43 -23.39
N ILE A 38 -16.42 10.74 -22.12
CA ILE A 38 -17.74 10.83 -21.52
C ILE A 38 -18.45 12.04 -22.13
N GLY A 39 -19.71 11.87 -22.54
CA GLY A 39 -20.50 12.96 -23.09
C GLY A 39 -20.75 14.09 -22.08
N ASP A 40 -21.01 15.29 -22.58
CA ASP A 40 -21.33 16.46 -21.74
C ASP A 40 -22.64 16.32 -20.94
N ASP A 41 -23.42 15.29 -21.23
CA ASP A 41 -24.65 14.93 -20.53
C ASP A 41 -24.43 14.23 -19.18
N TRP A 42 -23.21 13.77 -18.90
CA TRP A 42 -22.86 13.16 -17.62
C TRP A 42 -22.34 14.21 -16.63
N ASP A 43 -23.01 14.32 -15.49
CA ASP A 43 -22.61 15.18 -14.37
C ASP A 43 -21.50 14.52 -13.53
N VAL A 44 -20.32 14.37 -14.14
CA VAL A 44 -19.12 13.74 -13.54
C VAL A 44 -17.90 14.65 -13.65
N GLN A 45 -17.00 14.55 -12.68
CA GLN A 45 -15.79 15.33 -12.56
C GLN A 45 -14.54 14.43 -12.54
N PRO A 46 -13.36 14.95 -12.91
CA PRO A 46 -12.10 14.23 -12.74
C PRO A 46 -11.93 13.68 -11.31
N GLY A 47 -11.57 12.40 -11.25
CA GLY A 47 -11.40 11.57 -10.07
C GLY A 47 -12.67 10.96 -9.46
N ASP A 48 -13.84 11.22 -10.05
CA ASP A 48 -15.05 10.47 -9.71
C ASP A 48 -14.87 8.97 -10.02
N VAL A 49 -15.45 8.13 -9.16
CA VAL A 49 -15.50 6.66 -9.33
C VAL A 49 -16.88 6.28 -9.85
N ILE A 50 -16.92 5.56 -10.96
CA ILE A 50 -18.15 5.06 -11.59
C ILE A 50 -18.13 3.54 -11.54
N ALA A 51 -19.14 2.95 -10.90
CA ALA A 51 -19.32 1.50 -10.83
C ALA A 51 -20.73 1.13 -11.32
N TRP A 52 -20.81 0.20 -12.26
CA TRP A 52 -22.07 -0.26 -12.86
C TRP A 52 -22.67 -1.48 -12.15
N SER A 53 -21.92 -2.12 -11.26
CA SER A 53 -22.32 -3.30 -10.51
C SER A 53 -21.62 -3.34 -9.15
N ASP A 54 -21.42 -4.52 -8.59
CA ASP A 54 -20.42 -4.73 -7.55
C ASP A 54 -19.12 -4.04 -7.96
N TYR A 55 -18.53 -3.27 -7.05
CA TYR A 55 -17.27 -2.56 -7.25
C TYR A 55 -16.12 -3.55 -7.51
N ARG A 56 -16.32 -4.81 -7.11
CA ARG A 56 -15.48 -5.96 -7.37
C ARG A 56 -15.55 -6.35 -8.85
N ALA A 57 -14.43 -6.10 -9.54
CA ALA A 57 -14.12 -6.52 -10.91
C ALA A 57 -14.76 -5.73 -12.06
N ASP A 58 -13.95 -5.62 -13.13
CA ASP A 58 -14.14 -5.25 -14.55
C ASP A 58 -15.10 -4.13 -15.01
N LYS A 59 -15.93 -3.59 -14.11
CA LYS A 59 -16.95 -2.57 -14.35
C LYS A 59 -16.85 -1.37 -13.41
N THR A 60 -15.67 -1.16 -12.83
CA THR A 60 -15.35 0.06 -12.06
C THR A 60 -14.34 0.89 -12.84
N TYR A 61 -14.61 2.18 -12.95
CA TYR A 61 -13.84 3.14 -13.72
C TYR A 61 -13.63 4.43 -12.95
N PHE A 62 -12.55 5.13 -13.28
CA PHE A 62 -12.23 6.47 -12.79
C PHE A 62 -12.37 7.47 -13.93
N VAL A 63 -12.80 8.68 -13.63
CA VAL A 63 -12.85 9.78 -14.60
C VAL A 63 -11.51 10.50 -14.61
N ASP A 64 -10.79 10.55 -15.73
CA ASP A 64 -9.52 11.29 -15.82
C ASP A 64 -9.71 12.81 -16.03
N GLU A 65 -8.61 13.56 -16.11
CA GLU A 65 -8.61 15.02 -16.39
C GLU A 65 -9.27 15.39 -17.72
N GLN A 66 -9.24 14.48 -18.68
CA GLN A 66 -9.81 14.63 -20.01
C GLN A 66 -11.24 14.10 -20.09
N ARG A 67 -11.83 13.67 -18.97
CA ARG A 67 -13.15 13.02 -18.87
C ARG A 67 -13.25 11.73 -19.68
N HIS A 68 -12.18 10.96 -19.77
CA HIS A 68 -12.22 9.55 -20.18
C HIS A 68 -12.44 8.63 -18.98
N LEU A 69 -12.90 7.42 -19.27
CA LEU A 69 -13.03 6.35 -18.30
C LEU A 69 -11.75 5.51 -18.27
N LEU A 70 -11.04 5.57 -17.13
CA LEU A 70 -9.92 4.70 -16.83
C LEU A 70 -10.40 3.48 -16.05
N LYS A 71 -10.26 2.29 -16.62
CA LYS A 71 -10.64 1.05 -15.94
C LYS A 71 -9.82 0.84 -14.67
N ASN A 72 -10.46 0.33 -13.62
CA ASN A 72 -9.78 -0.17 -12.43
C ASN A 72 -8.68 -1.17 -12.84
N GLN A 73 -7.48 -0.97 -12.32
CA GLN A 73 -6.30 -1.75 -12.71
C GLN A 73 -6.20 -3.07 -11.93
N ASP A 74 -7.02 -3.27 -10.89
CA ASP A 74 -7.07 -4.56 -10.21
C ASP A 74 -7.62 -5.65 -11.14
N THR A 75 -6.77 -6.63 -11.44
CA THR A 75 -7.15 -7.85 -12.15
C THR A 75 -7.27 -9.05 -11.22
N SER A 76 -7.14 -8.85 -9.90
CA SER A 76 -7.27 -9.93 -8.93
C SER A 76 -8.71 -10.45 -8.88
N GLY A 77 -8.87 -11.75 -8.59
CA GLY A 77 -10.20 -12.34 -8.37
C GLY A 77 -10.92 -11.82 -7.12
N SER A 78 -10.23 -11.02 -6.29
CA SER A 78 -10.75 -10.44 -5.06
C SER A 78 -11.51 -9.13 -5.29
N GLY A 79 -11.27 -8.44 -6.42
CA GLY A 79 -12.04 -7.28 -6.86
C GLY A 79 -11.85 -6.03 -6.01
N TYR A 80 -10.62 -5.70 -5.67
CA TYR A 80 -10.33 -4.47 -4.93
C TYR A 80 -10.36 -3.23 -5.82
N LEU A 81 -10.64 -2.08 -5.23
CA LEU A 81 -10.46 -0.80 -5.89
C LEU A 81 -8.98 -0.38 -5.78
N THR A 82 -8.27 -0.33 -6.92
CA THR A 82 -6.92 0.21 -7.02
C THR A 82 -6.97 1.56 -7.73
N ILE A 83 -6.72 2.65 -6.99
CA ILE A 83 -6.81 4.01 -7.55
C ILE A 83 -5.45 4.37 -8.17
N PRO A 84 -5.35 4.57 -9.49
CA PRO A 84 -4.08 4.78 -10.16
C PRO A 84 -3.51 6.18 -9.93
N LEU A 85 -2.19 6.33 -10.07
CA LEU A 85 -1.49 7.61 -9.90
C LEU A 85 -2.03 8.73 -10.80
N SER A 86 -2.48 8.41 -12.01
CA SER A 86 -3.06 9.39 -12.95
C SER A 86 -4.30 10.09 -12.37
N ILE A 87 -4.98 9.45 -11.42
CA ILE A 87 -6.16 9.95 -10.72
C ILE A 87 -5.78 10.57 -9.38
N THR A 88 -4.94 9.92 -8.58
CA THR A 88 -4.59 10.44 -7.24
C THR A 88 -3.79 11.74 -7.30
N ARG A 89 -2.98 11.94 -8.35
CA ARG A 89 -2.23 13.19 -8.58
C ARG A 89 -3.11 14.43 -8.75
N LEU A 90 -4.41 14.26 -9.01
CA LEU A 90 -5.38 15.35 -9.16
C LEU A 90 -5.71 16.02 -7.83
N PHE A 91 -5.36 15.35 -6.73
CA PHE A 91 -5.74 15.76 -5.39
C PHE A 91 -4.51 16.09 -4.55
N PRO A 92 -4.55 17.17 -3.75
CA PRO A 92 -3.50 17.42 -2.76
C PRO A 92 -3.39 16.31 -1.69
N SER A 93 -4.46 15.56 -1.45
CA SER A 93 -4.45 14.35 -0.62
C SER A 93 -5.51 13.38 -1.13
N ALA A 94 -5.07 12.32 -1.80
CA ALA A 94 -5.96 11.28 -2.31
C ALA A 94 -6.71 10.58 -1.17
N LEU A 95 -6.05 10.36 -0.03
CA LEU A 95 -6.67 9.76 1.15
C LEU A 95 -7.87 10.56 1.64
N LYS A 96 -7.73 11.89 1.76
CA LYS A 96 -8.85 12.76 2.19
C LYS A 96 -9.95 12.82 1.14
N HIS A 97 -9.57 12.88 -0.13
CA HIS A 97 -10.54 12.91 -1.23
C HIS A 97 -11.43 11.67 -1.22
N TYR A 98 -10.81 10.49 -1.04
CA TYR A 98 -11.52 9.21 -1.00
C TYR A 98 -11.94 8.77 0.40
N ALA A 99 -11.80 9.61 1.43
CA ALA A 99 -12.14 9.26 2.81
C ALA A 99 -13.62 8.87 3.00
N SER A 100 -14.54 9.43 2.21
CA SER A 100 -15.95 9.05 2.22
C SER A 100 -16.20 7.64 1.66
N LEU A 101 -15.43 7.23 0.65
CA LEU A 101 -15.38 5.85 0.15
C LEU A 101 -14.81 4.93 1.24
N LEU A 102 -13.71 5.34 1.84
CA LEU A 102 -13.03 4.56 2.89
C LEU A 102 -13.83 4.47 4.19
N GLY A 103 -14.69 5.44 4.51
CA GLY A 103 -15.42 5.48 5.78
C GLY A 103 -16.65 4.56 5.84
N SER A 104 -17.41 4.46 4.75
CA SER A 104 -18.58 3.57 4.68
C SER A 104 -18.24 2.16 4.17
N GLN A 105 -17.04 2.02 3.60
CA GLN A 105 -16.65 0.94 2.70
C GLN A 105 -15.11 0.73 2.73
N SER A 106 -14.46 0.87 3.90
CA SER A 106 -12.99 0.72 4.08
C SER A 106 -12.42 -0.56 3.47
N ASN A 107 -13.22 -1.63 3.50
CA ASN A 107 -12.84 -2.97 3.07
C ASN A 107 -12.87 -3.12 1.53
N LEU A 108 -13.15 -2.03 0.79
CA LEU A 108 -13.30 -2.04 -0.67
C LEU A 108 -12.09 -1.48 -1.42
N VAL A 109 -11.22 -0.76 -0.71
CA VAL A 109 -9.99 -0.20 -1.27
C VAL A 109 -8.82 -0.97 -0.69
N ALA A 110 -8.23 -1.89 -1.46
CA ALA A 110 -7.02 -2.56 -0.98
C ALA A 110 -5.82 -1.63 -1.09
N GLU A 111 -5.74 -0.82 -2.16
CA GLU A 111 -4.52 -0.11 -2.49
C GLU A 111 -4.81 1.25 -3.15
N ILE A 112 -4.12 2.28 -2.68
CA ILE A 112 -4.13 3.61 -3.27
C ILE A 112 -2.71 3.91 -3.75
N GLU A 113 -2.52 4.09 -5.06
CA GLU A 113 -1.24 4.55 -5.59
C GLU A 113 -1.11 6.05 -5.37
N LEU A 114 0.00 6.49 -4.78
CA LEU A 114 0.18 7.86 -4.31
C LEU A 114 1.26 8.59 -5.10
N GLY A 115 1.00 9.85 -5.41
CA GLY A 115 2.03 10.73 -5.97
C GLY A 115 3.06 11.14 -4.91
N PRO A 116 4.32 11.41 -5.29
CA PRO A 116 5.38 11.80 -4.35
C PRO A 116 5.11 13.11 -3.60
N THR A 117 4.12 13.89 -4.03
CA THR A 117 3.69 15.14 -3.42
C THR A 117 2.39 15.02 -2.62
N ASP A 118 1.84 13.81 -2.45
CA ASP A 118 0.57 13.62 -1.74
C ASP A 118 0.66 14.08 -0.27
N GLY A 119 -0.37 14.76 0.21
CA GLY A 119 -0.45 15.29 1.56
C GLY A 119 -0.39 14.23 2.66
N ILE A 120 -0.59 12.94 2.34
CA ILE A 120 -0.41 11.83 3.29
C ILE A 120 0.99 11.80 3.90
N PHE A 121 2.04 12.21 3.16
CA PHE A 121 3.39 12.23 3.71
C PHE A 121 3.51 13.20 4.89
N VAL A 122 2.87 14.36 4.78
CA VAL A 122 2.83 15.34 5.87
C VAL A 122 1.91 14.86 6.99
N GLU A 123 0.73 14.35 6.64
CA GLU A 123 -0.28 13.94 7.63
C GLU A 123 0.14 12.75 8.49
N LYS A 124 0.74 11.73 7.88
CA LYS A 124 1.09 10.47 8.54
C LYS A 124 2.54 10.40 8.98
N PHE A 125 3.46 10.96 8.20
CA PHE A 125 4.91 10.81 8.44
C PHE A 125 5.58 12.11 8.92
N GLY A 126 4.82 13.21 9.00
CA GLY A 126 5.20 14.46 9.68
C GLY A 126 5.90 15.50 8.80
N SER A 127 6.35 15.14 7.60
CA SER A 127 6.99 16.08 6.67
C SER A 127 6.87 15.61 5.21
N PRO A 128 6.92 16.52 4.23
CA PRO A 128 6.92 16.12 2.83
C PRO A 128 8.21 15.36 2.47
N LEU A 129 8.14 14.51 1.45
CA LEU A 129 9.34 13.89 0.89
C LEU A 129 10.31 14.96 0.36
N PRO A 130 11.63 14.79 0.54
CA PRO A 130 12.63 15.68 -0.05
C PRO A 130 12.51 15.75 -1.57
N GLU A 131 12.81 16.92 -2.16
CA GLU A 131 12.73 17.12 -3.61
C GLU A 131 13.58 16.13 -4.42
N THR A 132 14.73 15.75 -3.89
CA THR A 132 15.63 14.73 -4.49
C THR A 132 14.97 13.36 -4.65
N ILE A 133 14.00 13.03 -3.80
CA ILE A 133 13.23 11.79 -3.87
C ILE A 133 11.95 12.01 -4.68
N ARG A 134 11.28 13.14 -4.51
CA ARG A 134 10.01 13.44 -5.23
C ARG A 134 10.16 13.44 -6.75
N ASN A 135 11.33 13.80 -7.25
CA ASN A 135 11.60 13.85 -8.69
C ASN A 135 12.06 12.51 -9.28
N ARG A 136 12.18 11.46 -8.46
CA ARG A 136 12.53 10.12 -8.93
C ARG A 136 11.32 9.43 -9.52
N ASN A 137 11.48 8.91 -10.75
CA ASN A 137 10.47 8.16 -11.48
C ASN A 137 10.59 6.64 -11.28
N ASP A 138 11.61 6.18 -10.57
CA ASP A 138 11.83 4.77 -10.25
C ASP A 138 11.20 4.38 -8.91
N ILE A 139 10.41 5.25 -8.27
CA ILE A 139 9.78 4.96 -6.98
C ILE A 139 8.27 4.92 -7.15
N SER A 140 7.66 3.86 -6.64
CA SER A 140 6.21 3.74 -6.48
C SER A 140 5.83 3.76 -5.01
N TYR A 141 4.74 4.44 -4.70
CA TYR A 141 4.20 4.60 -3.35
C TYR A 141 2.78 4.06 -3.33
N MET A 142 2.50 3.12 -2.44
CA MET A 142 1.18 2.53 -2.28
C MET A 142 0.75 2.60 -0.83
N TYR A 143 -0.52 2.84 -0.59
CA TYR A 143 -1.10 2.81 0.74
C TYR A 143 -2.24 1.80 0.80
N ASN A 144 -2.18 0.89 1.77
CA ASN A 144 -3.25 -0.03 2.10
C ASN A 144 -4.01 0.51 3.32
N PRO A 145 -5.23 1.04 3.14
CA PRO A 145 -6.04 1.58 4.23
C PRO A 145 -6.63 0.51 5.14
N GLU A 146 -6.79 -0.73 4.67
CA GLU A 146 -7.29 -1.86 5.47
C GLU A 146 -6.23 -2.31 6.49
N GLU A 147 -4.98 -2.44 6.05
CA GLU A 147 -3.87 -2.86 6.91
C GLU A 147 -3.24 -1.71 7.71
N GLY A 148 -3.45 -0.45 7.27
CA GLY A 148 -2.76 0.70 7.84
C GLY A 148 -1.25 0.64 7.56
N THR A 149 -0.90 0.18 6.35
CA THR A 149 0.48 -0.02 5.91
C THR A 149 0.76 0.79 4.65
N PHE A 150 1.94 1.43 4.63
CA PHE A 150 2.45 2.15 3.47
C PHE A 150 3.59 1.37 2.83
N TYR A 151 3.57 1.24 1.52
CA TYR A 151 4.54 0.46 0.76
C TYR A 151 5.35 1.37 -0.14
N VAL A 152 6.67 1.15 -0.16
CA VAL A 152 7.58 1.87 -1.05
C VAL A 152 8.35 0.85 -1.89
N THR A 153 8.27 0.99 -3.20
CA THR A 153 9.01 0.17 -4.15
C THR A 153 10.01 1.03 -4.89
N VAL A 154 11.28 0.63 -4.94
CA VAL A 154 12.35 1.33 -5.68
C VAL A 154 12.87 0.45 -6.81
N GLY A 155 12.69 0.88 -8.05
CA GLY A 155 13.10 0.17 -9.26
C GLY A 155 12.39 -1.17 -9.41
N LYS A 156 13.16 -2.26 -9.44
CA LYS A 156 12.65 -3.65 -9.51
C LYS A 156 12.76 -4.39 -8.18
N ASN A 157 12.97 -3.67 -7.09
CA ASN A 157 12.98 -4.29 -5.77
C ASN A 157 11.57 -4.72 -5.34
N GLU A 158 11.52 -5.59 -4.34
CA GLU A 158 10.28 -5.87 -3.62
C GLU A 158 9.85 -4.64 -2.81
N ALA A 159 8.54 -4.50 -2.61
CA ALA A 159 7.96 -3.44 -1.82
C ALA A 159 8.45 -3.52 -0.36
N HIS A 160 8.83 -2.38 0.21
CA HIS A 160 9.14 -2.27 1.62
C HIS A 160 7.95 -1.69 2.38
N GLU A 161 7.59 -2.37 3.47
CA GLU A 161 6.46 -2.02 4.33
C GLU A 161 6.86 -1.02 5.41
N PHE A 162 6.05 0.02 5.55
CA PHE A 162 6.12 1.03 6.58
C PHE A 162 4.79 1.06 7.34
N PRO A 163 4.72 0.53 8.57
CA PRO A 163 3.53 0.68 9.39
C PRO A 163 3.28 2.15 9.68
N LEU A 164 2.02 2.60 9.69
CA LEU A 164 1.72 4.01 9.96
C LEU A 164 2.13 4.45 11.37
N ASP A 165 2.09 3.55 12.35
CA ASP A 165 2.47 3.86 13.72
C ASP A 165 4.00 3.88 13.86
N GLY A 166 4.55 5.03 14.24
CA GLY A 166 5.97 5.23 14.52
C GLY A 166 6.87 5.53 13.31
N THR A 167 6.41 5.31 12.07
CA THR A 167 7.19 5.68 10.87
C THR A 167 7.25 7.19 10.69
N LYS A 168 8.44 7.71 10.40
CA LYS A 168 8.70 9.11 10.03
C LYS A 168 9.15 9.20 8.58
N THR A 169 9.01 10.38 7.98
CA THR A 169 9.45 10.60 6.59
C THR A 169 10.93 10.26 6.40
N LYS A 170 11.76 10.49 7.42
CA LYS A 170 13.19 10.13 7.39
C LYS A 170 13.42 8.64 7.17
N ASP A 171 12.59 7.76 7.73
CA ASP A 171 12.76 6.30 7.59
C ASP A 171 12.55 5.89 6.13
N ILE A 172 11.57 6.52 5.46
CA ILE A 172 11.30 6.35 4.03
C ILE A 172 12.49 6.84 3.19
N VAL A 173 13.02 8.02 3.52
CA VAL A 173 14.19 8.62 2.85
C VAL A 173 15.40 7.70 2.96
N ASP A 174 15.72 7.27 4.19
CA ASP A 174 16.88 6.43 4.47
C ASP A 174 16.77 5.07 3.74
N TYR A 175 15.57 4.49 3.63
CA TYR A 175 15.33 3.29 2.80
C TYR A 175 15.59 3.55 1.31
N VAL A 176 15.01 4.62 0.76
CA VAL A 176 15.12 4.96 -0.67
C VAL A 176 16.56 5.18 -1.11
N GLU A 177 17.39 5.73 -0.22
CA GLU A 177 18.81 5.96 -0.46
C GLU A 177 19.62 4.66 -0.55
N VAL A 178 19.19 3.60 0.15
CA VAL A 178 19.94 2.33 0.22
C VAL A 178 19.31 1.18 -0.56
N ALA A 179 18.08 1.35 -1.08
CA ALA A 179 17.31 0.28 -1.70
C ALA A 179 18.01 -0.41 -2.90
N ASN A 180 18.83 0.35 -3.65
CA ASN A 180 19.57 -0.14 -4.81
C ASN A 180 21.02 -0.57 -4.49
N GLU A 181 21.42 -0.53 -3.21
CA GLU A 181 22.76 -0.96 -2.83
C GLU A 181 22.91 -2.48 -2.89
N LYS A 182 24.16 -2.93 -3.03
CA LYS A 182 24.47 -4.36 -2.94
C LYS A 182 24.00 -4.89 -1.58
N LYS A 183 23.22 -5.97 -1.61
CA LYS A 183 22.60 -6.56 -0.42
C LYS A 183 23.52 -7.62 0.20
N ALA A 184 23.57 -7.65 1.52
CA ALA A 184 24.07 -8.77 2.32
C ALA A 184 22.89 -9.43 3.05
N ALA A 185 23.06 -10.69 3.43
CA ALA A 185 22.11 -11.40 4.27
C ALA A 185 22.85 -12.29 5.27
N PHE A 186 22.19 -12.57 6.40
CA PHE A 186 22.59 -13.58 7.36
C PHE A 186 21.35 -14.23 7.98
N ILE A 187 21.51 -15.44 8.48
CA ILE A 187 20.43 -16.27 9.01
C ILE A 187 20.64 -16.46 10.50
N VAL A 188 19.66 -16.02 11.30
CA VAL A 188 19.57 -16.31 12.72
C VAL A 188 18.77 -17.60 12.89
N THR A 189 19.44 -18.68 13.24
CA THR A 189 18.82 -19.97 13.55
C THR A 189 18.63 -20.07 15.06
N PHE A 190 17.44 -20.48 15.51
CA PHE A 190 17.12 -20.62 16.93
C PHE A 190 16.48 -21.96 17.22
N ASN A 191 16.75 -22.47 18.43
CA ASN A 191 16.13 -23.66 19.00
C ASN A 191 15.92 -23.41 20.50
N ILE A 192 14.82 -22.74 20.81
CA ILE A 192 14.45 -22.36 22.17
C ILE A 192 13.73 -23.53 22.83
N GLN A 193 14.22 -23.93 23.99
CA GLN A 193 13.65 -25.00 24.81
C GLN A 193 13.53 -24.55 26.26
N GLY A 194 12.51 -25.06 26.94
CA GLY A 194 12.26 -24.78 28.36
C GLY A 194 11.28 -23.63 28.55
N GLU A 195 10.35 -23.80 29.49
CA GLU A 195 9.24 -22.88 29.72
C GLU A 195 9.70 -21.47 30.09
N GLU A 196 10.71 -21.33 30.95
CA GLU A 196 11.20 -20.02 31.39
C GLU A 196 11.89 -19.24 30.26
N THR A 197 12.71 -19.91 29.45
CA THR A 197 13.39 -19.30 28.30
C THR A 197 12.39 -18.95 27.21
N TYR A 198 11.42 -19.85 26.94
CA TYR A 198 10.38 -19.62 25.93
C TYR A 198 9.50 -18.41 26.27
N LYS A 199 9.12 -18.24 27.55
CA LYS A 199 8.35 -17.06 27.99
C LYS A 199 9.09 -15.73 27.82
N LYS A 200 10.42 -15.75 27.78
CA LYS A 200 11.28 -14.56 27.60
C LYS A 200 11.71 -14.35 26.15
N TRP A 201 11.42 -15.30 25.25
CA TRP A 201 11.86 -15.25 23.87
C TRP A 201 11.30 -14.00 23.17
N PRO A 202 12.16 -13.09 22.67
CA PRO A 202 11.69 -11.83 22.10
C PRO A 202 11.05 -11.98 20.72
N GLY A 203 11.18 -13.15 20.08
CA GLY A 203 10.55 -13.42 18.79
C GLY A 203 11.34 -12.89 17.60
N ARG A 204 10.62 -12.41 16.58
CA ARG A 204 11.18 -11.80 15.37
C ARG A 204 11.77 -10.44 15.72
N LEU A 205 13.02 -10.19 15.35
CA LEU A 205 13.62 -8.86 15.45
C LEU A 205 12.83 -7.88 14.57
N ASN A 206 12.32 -6.81 15.18
CA ASN A 206 11.58 -5.77 14.47
C ASN A 206 12.54 -5.00 13.54
N SER A 207 12.18 -4.87 12.27
CA SER A 207 12.97 -4.15 11.26
C SER A 207 13.29 -2.70 11.67
N ASN A 208 12.43 -2.07 12.47
CA ASN A 208 12.65 -0.70 12.97
C ASN A 208 13.84 -0.58 13.94
N LEU A 209 14.35 -1.70 14.47
CA LEU A 209 15.56 -1.72 15.29
C LEU A 209 16.84 -1.90 14.47
N LEU A 210 16.72 -2.28 13.20
CA LEU A 210 17.85 -2.51 12.30
C LEU A 210 18.24 -1.22 11.56
N PRO A 211 19.45 -1.17 10.96
CA PRO A 211 19.82 -0.07 10.07
C PRO A 211 18.85 0.05 8.90
N ALA A 212 18.73 1.24 8.33
CA ALA A 212 17.84 1.48 7.18
C ALA A 212 18.10 0.48 6.03
N GLY A 213 17.01 0.03 5.40
CA GLY A 213 17.04 -0.95 4.32
C GLY A 213 17.14 -2.41 4.77
N TRP A 214 17.24 -2.69 6.07
CA TRP A 214 17.21 -4.05 6.58
C TRP A 214 15.77 -4.53 6.84
N SER A 215 15.51 -5.77 6.46
CA SER A 215 14.31 -6.51 6.82
C SER A 215 14.68 -7.79 7.56
N CYS A 216 13.73 -8.30 8.34
CA CYS A 216 13.82 -9.58 9.02
C CYS A 216 12.61 -10.41 8.63
N GLU A 217 12.77 -11.55 7.96
CA GLU A 217 11.68 -12.38 7.46
C GLU A 217 11.84 -13.84 7.91
N GLN A 218 10.74 -14.59 7.95
CA GLN A 218 10.81 -16.01 8.29
C GLN A 218 11.59 -16.77 7.21
N HIS A 219 12.55 -17.57 7.64
CA HIS A 219 13.32 -18.44 6.75
C HIS A 219 13.09 -19.90 7.10
N GLY A 220 12.49 -20.64 6.17
CA GLY A 220 12.14 -22.05 6.37
C GLY A 220 10.97 -22.27 7.33
N SER A 221 10.84 -23.51 7.81
CA SER A 221 9.75 -23.91 8.69
C SER A 221 9.95 -23.41 10.13
N LEU A 222 8.93 -22.75 10.66
CA LEU A 222 8.79 -22.45 12.07
C LEU A 222 8.01 -23.58 12.73
N SER A 223 8.61 -24.23 13.73
CA SER A 223 7.93 -25.21 14.58
C SER A 223 7.84 -24.66 15.99
N GLY A 224 6.62 -24.51 16.52
CA GLY A 224 6.35 -24.04 17.87
C GLY A 224 5.53 -25.04 18.68
N GLY A 225 5.79 -25.10 19.99
CA GLY A 225 5.01 -25.82 20.98
C GLY A 225 4.77 -24.96 22.22
N SER A 226 4.07 -25.49 23.23
CA SER A 226 3.75 -24.73 24.44
C SER A 226 4.98 -24.28 25.25
N HIS A 227 6.14 -24.93 25.04
CA HIS A 227 7.39 -24.64 25.78
C HIS A 227 8.64 -24.67 24.90
N SER A 228 8.49 -24.55 23.58
CA SER A 228 9.61 -24.56 22.64
C SER A 228 9.29 -23.86 21.34
N SER A 229 10.34 -23.37 20.67
CA SER A 229 10.25 -22.85 19.32
C SER A 229 11.56 -23.03 18.59
N LYS A 230 11.49 -23.48 17.34
CA LYS A 230 12.64 -23.69 16.46
C LYS A 230 12.32 -23.14 15.09
N GLY A 231 13.30 -22.47 14.48
CA GLY A 231 13.17 -21.92 13.16
C GLY A 231 14.39 -21.08 12.79
N ALA A 232 14.22 -20.28 11.74
CA ALA A 232 15.21 -19.30 11.37
C ALA A 232 14.57 -17.99 10.91
N TRP A 233 15.26 -16.89 11.18
CA TRP A 233 14.98 -15.56 10.63
C TRP A 233 16.09 -15.22 9.64
N LYS A 234 15.72 -14.81 8.43
CA LYS A 234 16.66 -14.23 7.48
C LYS A 234 16.63 -12.72 7.63
N LEU A 235 17.80 -12.14 7.89
CA LEU A 235 17.98 -10.70 7.89
C LEU A 235 18.71 -10.33 6.61
N GLN A 236 18.19 -9.34 5.89
CA GLN A 236 18.76 -8.89 4.63
C GLN A 236 18.69 -7.37 4.53
N GLY A 237 19.77 -6.76 4.04
CA GLY A 237 19.84 -5.31 3.85
C GLY A 237 21.14 -4.89 3.16
N PRO A 238 21.50 -3.60 3.17
CA PRO A 238 22.69 -3.10 2.52
C PRO A 238 23.99 -3.69 3.08
N GLU A 239 24.91 -4.08 2.19
CA GLU A 239 26.19 -4.69 2.58
C GLU A 239 27.05 -3.75 3.44
N LYS A 240 26.99 -2.44 3.18
CA LYS A 240 27.75 -1.42 3.93
C LYS A 240 27.37 -1.33 5.42
N SER A 241 26.18 -1.80 5.79
CA SER A 241 25.66 -1.75 7.17
C SER A 241 25.52 -3.14 7.79
N LYS A 242 26.12 -4.16 7.18
CA LYS A 242 26.09 -5.55 7.63
C LYS A 242 26.60 -5.72 9.06
N GLU A 243 27.73 -5.12 9.39
CA GLU A 243 28.36 -5.25 10.71
C GLU A 243 27.47 -4.64 11.80
N ALA A 244 26.89 -3.46 11.55
CA ALA A 244 25.96 -2.81 12.48
C ALA A 244 24.69 -3.64 12.69
N ALA A 245 24.10 -4.18 11.61
CA ALA A 245 22.94 -5.06 11.71
C ALA A 245 23.27 -6.36 12.49
N LEU A 246 24.46 -6.92 12.28
CA LEU A 246 24.93 -8.10 12.98
C LEU A 246 25.09 -7.84 14.48
N GLU A 247 25.65 -6.69 14.88
CA GLU A 247 25.78 -6.30 16.29
C GLU A 247 24.42 -6.15 16.97
N ILE A 248 23.46 -5.50 16.31
CA ILE A 248 22.08 -5.36 16.79
C ILE A 248 21.44 -6.74 16.97
N ALA A 249 21.54 -7.62 15.99
CA ALA A 249 20.99 -8.98 16.07
C ALA A 249 21.62 -9.79 17.22
N LYS A 250 22.95 -9.73 17.37
CA LYS A 250 23.66 -10.38 18.47
C LYS A 250 23.18 -9.89 19.84
N LYS A 251 23.01 -8.58 20.00
CA LYS A 251 22.53 -7.98 21.25
C LYS A 251 21.07 -8.34 21.54
N TYR A 252 20.22 -8.34 20.52
CA TYR A 252 18.79 -8.63 20.67
C TYR A 252 18.52 -10.08 21.09
N TYR A 253 19.32 -11.01 20.56
CA TYR A 253 19.19 -12.45 20.85
C TYR A 253 20.18 -12.96 21.91
N ASP A 254 20.84 -12.06 22.62
CA ASP A 254 21.79 -12.43 23.68
C ASP A 254 21.09 -13.27 24.76
N GLY A 255 21.75 -14.35 25.19
CA GLY A 255 21.20 -15.30 26.17
C GLY A 255 20.21 -16.34 25.64
N PHE A 256 19.86 -16.36 24.34
CA PHE A 256 18.86 -17.29 23.77
C PHE A 256 19.42 -18.46 22.96
N GLY A 257 20.74 -18.68 22.96
CA GLY A 257 21.35 -19.84 22.28
C GLY A 257 21.13 -19.85 20.75
N VAL A 258 21.11 -18.68 20.12
CA VAL A 258 20.96 -18.53 18.67
C VAL A 258 22.29 -18.71 17.95
N ASN A 259 22.24 -19.15 16.69
CA ASN A 259 23.38 -19.14 15.78
C ASN A 259 23.13 -18.16 14.64
N ILE A 260 24.09 -17.30 14.33
CA ILE A 260 24.00 -16.29 13.26
C ILE A 260 25.07 -16.59 12.21
N ASN A 261 24.65 -16.97 11.00
CA ASN A 261 25.53 -17.33 9.87
C ASN A 261 25.34 -16.41 8.67
#